data_AF-A0A845M417-F1
#
_entry.id   AF-A0A845M417-F1
#
_cell.length_a   1.000
_cell.length_b   1.000
_cell.length_c   1.000
_cell.angle_alpha   90.00
_cell.angle_beta   90.00
_cell.angle_gamma   90.00
#
_symmetry.space_group_name_H-M   'P 1'
#
loop_
_entity.id
_entity.type
_entity.pdbx_description
1 polymer ?
#
loop_
_entity_poly.entity_id
_entity_poly.type
_entity_poly.pdbx_seq_one_letter_code
_entity_poly.pdbx_strand_id
1 'polypeptide(L)'
;MEESIHMISKLTQHRKTIQLVFGLAVYLAIFVMQISLWIVLGAAVLLGAFFGKTFCKWMCPMGFIMEKMTSKLSEDDSKRQMYNYYKLGCPISWVQGLLNKMSLYKIKVQPETCTSCGLCDKACYITSLNAEFSFFKMAKRTPATAFNCSKCLKCVEVCPTNSIQIKI
;
A
#
# COMPACT_ATOMS: atom_id res chain seq x y z
N MET A 1 -10.04 -0.44 -18.75
CA MET A 1 -8.84 0.30 -18.31
C MET A 1 -9.22 1.41 -17.33
N GLU A 2 -10.27 2.18 -17.61
CA GLU A 2 -11.01 3.00 -16.61
C GLU A 2 -11.52 2.14 -15.42
N GLU A 3 -11.95 0.90 -15.71
CA GLU A 3 -12.50 -0.03 -14.72
C GLU A 3 -11.54 -0.45 -13.60
N SER A 4 -10.25 -0.65 -13.86
CA SER A 4 -9.31 -1.12 -12.83
C SER A 4 -8.96 -0.04 -11.81
N ILE A 5 -8.93 1.24 -12.23
CA ILE A 5 -8.76 2.39 -11.33
C ILE A 5 -10.05 2.66 -10.55
N HIS A 6 -11.21 2.61 -11.23
CA HIS A 6 -12.51 2.77 -10.56
C HIS A 6 -12.78 1.63 -9.55
N MET A 7 -12.39 0.40 -9.87
CA MET A 7 -12.54 -0.76 -8.98
C MET A 7 -11.68 -0.63 -7.72
N ILE A 8 -10.42 -0.21 -7.84
CA ILE A 8 -9.51 -0.02 -6.69
C ILE A 8 -9.99 1.14 -5.79
N SER A 9 -10.49 2.23 -6.36
CA SER A 9 -11.13 3.32 -5.63
C SER A 9 -12.36 2.84 -4.83
N LYS A 10 -13.29 2.11 -5.47
CA LYS A 10 -14.48 1.51 -4.82
C LYS A 10 -14.13 0.52 -3.72
N LEU A 11 -13.09 -0.27 -3.92
CA LEU A 11 -12.65 -1.26 -2.93
C LEU A 11 -12.03 -0.60 -1.68
N THR A 12 -11.39 0.55 -1.82
CA THR A 12 -10.85 1.30 -0.67
C THR A 12 -11.97 1.91 0.18
N GLN A 13 -13.09 2.29 -0.44
CA GLN A 13 -14.30 2.77 0.23
C GLN A 13 -15.03 1.66 1.02
N HIS A 14 -15.05 0.43 0.51
CA HIS A 14 -15.68 -0.73 1.16
C HIS A 14 -14.80 -1.43 2.20
N ARG A 15 -13.57 -0.95 2.39
CA ARG A 15 -12.58 -1.54 3.31
C ARG A 15 -13.10 -1.67 4.74
N LYS A 16 -13.87 -0.70 5.24
CA LYS A 16 -14.43 -0.73 6.61
C LYS A 16 -15.45 -1.86 6.78
N THR A 17 -16.33 -2.04 5.79
CA THR A 17 -17.32 -3.12 5.79
C THR A 17 -16.63 -4.48 5.73
N ILE A 18 -15.60 -4.62 4.90
CA ILE A 18 -14.81 -5.85 4.80
C ILE A 18 -14.10 -6.17 6.13
N GLN A 19 -13.48 -5.18 6.76
CA GLN A 19 -12.81 -5.36 8.06
C GLN A 19 -13.79 -5.71 9.19
N LEU A 20 -14.97 -5.09 9.20
CA LEU A 20 -16.00 -5.35 10.20
C LEU A 20 -16.61 -6.75 10.01
N VAL A 21 -16.93 -7.15 8.78
CA VAL A 21 -17.45 -8.48 8.44
C VAL A 21 -16.41 -9.56 8.74
N PHE A 22 -15.15 -9.37 8.35
CA PHE A 22 -14.08 -10.32 8.65
C PHE A 22 -13.84 -10.45 10.16
N GLY A 23 -13.82 -9.32 10.88
CA GLY A 23 -13.68 -9.31 12.34
C GLY A 23 -14.83 -10.02 13.05
N LEU A 24 -16.07 -9.78 12.63
CA LEU A 24 -17.27 -10.44 13.16
C LEU A 24 -17.24 -11.94 12.84
N ALA A 25 -16.87 -12.33 11.63
CA ALA A 25 -16.77 -13.73 11.21
C ALA A 25 -15.70 -14.49 12.00
N VAL A 26 -14.52 -13.90 12.21
CA VAL A 26 -13.46 -14.49 13.04
C VAL A 26 -13.91 -14.59 14.50
N TYR A 27 -14.55 -13.55 15.03
CA TYR A 27 -15.10 -13.56 16.39
C TYR A 27 -16.14 -14.69 16.57
N LEU A 28 -17.09 -14.80 15.65
CA LEU A 28 -18.08 -15.88 15.66
C LEU A 28 -17.42 -17.25 15.50
N ALA A 29 -16.41 -17.40 14.64
CA ALA A 29 -15.69 -18.67 14.49
C ALA A 29 -14.94 -19.09 15.77
N ILE A 30 -14.36 -18.15 16.50
CA ILE A 30 -13.69 -18.42 17.79
C ILE A 30 -14.71 -18.80 18.87
N PHE A 31 -15.80 -18.03 18.99
CA PHE A 31 -16.79 -18.22 20.07
C PHE A 31 -17.74 -19.40 19.83
N VAL A 32 -18.13 -19.67 18.57
CA VAL A 32 -19.08 -20.74 18.22
C VAL A 32 -18.38 -22.07 17.97
N MET A 33 -17.20 -22.07 17.34
CA MET A 33 -16.51 -23.32 16.93
C MET A 33 -15.30 -23.69 17.79
N GLN A 34 -14.99 -22.96 18.87
CA GLN A 34 -13.82 -23.22 19.74
C GLN A 34 -12.51 -23.42 18.94
N ILE A 35 -12.37 -22.73 17.80
CA ILE A 35 -11.16 -22.81 16.99
C ILE A 35 -9.99 -22.24 17.81
N SER A 36 -8.90 -22.99 17.86
CA SER A 36 -7.71 -22.57 18.60
C SER A 36 -7.10 -21.30 17.97
N LEU A 37 -6.73 -20.36 18.83
CA LEU A 37 -6.13 -19.07 18.45
C LEU A 37 -4.92 -19.22 17.51
N TRP A 38 -4.18 -20.32 17.65
CA TRP A 38 -3.02 -20.67 16.85
C TRP A 38 -3.33 -20.88 15.37
N ILE A 39 -4.49 -21.46 15.03
CA ILE A 39 -4.89 -21.68 13.63
C ILE A 39 -5.21 -20.35 12.95
N VAL A 40 -5.91 -19.45 13.65
CA VAL A 40 -6.23 -18.10 13.14
C VAL A 40 -4.96 -17.30 12.90
N LEU A 41 -4.02 -17.35 13.85
CA LEU A 41 -2.73 -16.67 13.74
C LEU A 41 -1.89 -17.23 12.59
N GLY A 42 -1.82 -18.56 12.46
CA GLY A 42 -1.11 -19.24 11.37
C GLY A 42 -1.68 -18.90 10.00
N ALA A 43 -3.01 -18.93 9.85
CA ALA A 43 -3.68 -18.55 8.61
C ALA A 43 -3.46 -17.08 8.25
N ALA A 44 -3.48 -16.17 9.24
CA ALA A 44 -3.21 -14.75 9.01
C ALA A 44 -1.78 -14.49 8.53
N VAL A 45 -0.78 -15.20 9.08
CA VAL A 45 0.62 -15.11 8.65
C VAL A 45 0.79 -15.68 7.23
N LEU A 46 0.19 -16.83 6.93
CA LEU A 46 0.24 -17.45 5.59
C LEU A 46 -0.42 -16.57 4.53
N LEU A 47 -1.62 -16.04 4.80
CA LEU A 47 -2.30 -15.10 3.90
C LEU A 47 -1.51 -13.81 3.75
N GLY A 48 -0.92 -13.29 4.83
CA GLY A 48 -0.07 -12.10 4.79
C GLY A 48 1.21 -12.28 3.97
N ALA A 49 1.79 -13.49 3.98
CA ALA A 49 2.93 -13.85 3.13
C ALA A 49 2.54 -13.97 1.65
N PHE A 50 1.35 -14.53 1.37
CA PHE A 50 0.87 -14.75 0.00
C PHE A 50 0.39 -13.46 -0.68
N PHE A 51 -0.37 -12.62 0.03
CA PHE A 51 -0.91 -11.37 -0.52
C PHE A 51 0.04 -10.16 -0.36
N GLY A 52 1.10 -10.27 0.46
CA GLY A 52 2.11 -9.22 0.62
C GLY A 52 1.57 -7.90 1.19
N LYS A 53 2.11 -6.76 0.73
CA LYS A 53 1.83 -5.42 1.31
C LYS A 53 0.41 -4.88 1.11
N THR A 54 -0.36 -5.37 0.13
CA THR A 54 -1.79 -4.98 -0.04
C THR A 54 -2.59 -5.38 1.18
N PHE A 55 -2.26 -6.52 1.77
CA PHE A 55 -2.94 -7.04 2.96
C PHE A 55 -2.74 -6.14 4.18
N CYS A 56 -1.56 -5.53 4.33
CA CYS A 56 -1.31 -4.57 5.42
C CYS A 56 -2.00 -3.22 5.19
N LYS A 57 -2.25 -2.82 3.94
CA LYS A 57 -3.07 -1.64 3.64
C LYS A 57 -4.56 -1.94 3.63
N TRP A 58 -5.03 -3.18 3.59
CA TRP A 58 -6.48 -3.47 3.46
C TRP A 58 -7.06 -4.21 4.66
N MET A 59 -6.36 -5.24 5.14
CA MET A 59 -6.80 -6.02 6.28
C MET A 59 -6.36 -5.40 7.62
N CYS A 60 -5.19 -4.76 7.68
CA CYS A 60 -4.72 -4.17 8.95
C CYS A 60 -5.48 -2.87 9.28
N PRO A 61 -6.08 -2.75 10.49
CA PRO A 61 -6.77 -1.53 10.93
C PRO A 61 -5.81 -0.35 11.13
N MET A 62 -4.54 -0.61 11.45
CA MET A 62 -3.53 0.43 11.67
C MET A 62 -3.30 1.29 10.41
N GLY A 63 -3.35 0.72 9.20
CA GLY A 63 -3.16 1.50 7.98
C GLY A 63 -4.23 2.58 7.78
N PHE A 64 -5.48 2.30 8.19
CA PHE A 64 -6.57 3.27 8.15
C PHE A 64 -6.42 4.34 9.24
N ILE A 65 -6.03 3.92 10.45
CA ILE A 65 -5.76 4.84 11.56
C ILE A 65 -4.68 5.85 11.16
N MET A 66 -3.61 5.39 10.51
CA MET A 66 -2.54 6.25 10.02
C MET A 66 -3.04 7.24 8.96
N GLU A 67 -3.84 6.80 7.98
CA GLU A 67 -4.42 7.71 6.97
C GLU A 67 -5.29 8.82 7.61
N LYS A 68 -6.13 8.44 8.60
CA LYS A 68 -6.99 9.41 9.30
C LYS A 68 -6.18 10.35 10.20
N MET A 69 -5.19 9.83 10.92
CA MET A 69 -4.31 10.64 11.78
C MET A 69 -3.51 11.63 10.95
N THR A 70 -2.94 11.16 9.85
CA THR A 70 -2.14 11.96 8.93
C THR A 70 -2.97 12.98 8.14
N SER A 71 -4.28 12.76 7.94
CA SER A 71 -5.15 13.71 7.22
C SER A 71 -5.25 15.11 7.85
N LYS A 72 -4.93 15.27 9.14
CA LYS A 72 -4.95 16.56 9.84
C LYS A 72 -3.58 17.26 9.92
N LEU A 73 -2.51 16.60 9.45
CA LEU A 73 -1.16 17.16 9.47
C LEU A 73 -0.90 17.96 8.18
N SER A 74 0.13 18.81 8.22
CA SER A 74 0.68 19.42 7.01
C SER A 74 1.13 18.34 6.00
N GLU A 75 1.10 18.63 4.70
CA GLU A 75 1.45 17.66 3.66
C GLU A 75 2.87 17.09 3.85
N ASP A 76 3.81 17.90 4.33
CA ASP A 76 5.20 17.48 4.52
C ASP A 76 5.36 16.60 5.76
N ASP A 77 4.72 16.94 6.87
CA ASP A 77 4.72 16.12 8.10
C ASP A 77 4.03 14.79 7.85
N SER A 78 2.97 14.81 7.05
CA SER A 78 2.26 13.62 6.60
C SER A 78 3.17 12.64 5.87
N LYS A 79 3.95 13.15 4.89
CA LYS A 79 4.92 12.35 4.15
C LYS A 79 6.02 11.82 5.07
N ARG A 80 6.52 12.62 6.02
CA ARG A 80 7.53 12.22 7.02
C ARG A 80 7.04 11.10 7.93
N GLN A 81 5.83 11.23 8.46
CA GLN A 81 5.20 10.21 9.31
C GLN A 81 5.02 8.89 8.53
N MET A 82 4.51 8.95 7.30
CA MET A 82 4.41 7.76 6.44
C MET A 82 5.78 7.13 6.18
N TYR A 83 6.79 7.93 5.82
CA TYR A 83 8.13 7.43 5.57
C TYR A 83 8.73 6.73 6.78
N ASN A 84 8.65 7.35 7.96
CA ASN A 84 9.15 6.77 9.21
C ASN A 84 8.37 5.52 9.60
N TYR A 85 7.06 5.47 9.39
CA TYR A 85 6.26 4.28 9.66
C TYR A 85 6.66 3.10 8.77
N TYR A 86 6.87 3.31 7.47
CA TYR A 86 7.29 2.20 6.58
C TYR A 86 8.81 1.94 6.61
N LYS A 87 9.60 2.80 7.26
CA LYS A 87 11.04 2.60 7.51
C LYS A 87 11.31 1.91 8.85
N LEU A 88 10.67 2.38 9.92
CA LEU A 88 10.91 2.02 11.33
C LEU A 88 9.71 1.33 11.99
N GLY A 89 8.58 1.18 11.30
CA GLY A 89 7.36 0.66 11.89
C GLY A 89 7.36 -0.85 12.12
N CYS A 90 6.17 -1.36 12.46
CA CYS A 90 5.87 -2.72 12.89
C CYS A 90 6.74 -3.82 12.24
N PRO A 91 7.22 -4.83 13.00
CA PRO A 91 8.03 -5.94 12.49
C PRO A 91 7.44 -6.63 11.24
N ILE A 92 6.10 -6.64 11.13
CA ILE A 92 5.37 -7.17 9.97
C ILE A 92 5.69 -6.37 8.69
N SER A 93 5.82 -5.04 8.79
CA SER A 93 6.15 -4.17 7.66
C SER A 93 7.57 -4.42 7.15
N TRP A 94 8.50 -4.86 8.00
CA TRP A 94 9.85 -5.22 7.57
C TRP A 94 9.88 -6.52 6.77
N VAL A 95 9.20 -7.55 7.26
CA VAL A 95 9.04 -8.83 6.55
C VAL A 95 8.40 -8.57 5.17
N GLN A 96 7.34 -7.77 5.14
CA GLN A 96 6.66 -7.42 3.89
C GLN A 96 7.47 -6.45 3.00
N GLY A 97 8.34 -5.62 3.60
CA GLY A 97 9.30 -4.75 2.92
C GLY A 97 10.27 -5.53 2.06
N LEU A 98 10.77 -6.65 2.59
CA LEU A 98 11.64 -7.56 1.86
C LEU A 98 10.89 -8.26 0.72
N LEU A 99 9.62 -8.62 0.95
CA LEU A 99 8.74 -9.19 -0.07
C LEU A 99 8.25 -8.18 -1.12
N ASN A 100 8.56 -6.89 -0.99
CA ASN A 100 8.08 -5.86 -1.93
C ASN A 100 8.65 -6.05 -3.35
N LYS A 101 9.85 -6.65 -3.45
CA LYS A 101 10.47 -7.05 -4.72
C LYS A 101 9.72 -8.22 -5.39
N MET A 102 9.06 -9.06 -4.59
CA MET A 102 8.33 -10.27 -5.03
C MET A 102 6.81 -10.08 -5.08
N SER A 103 6.31 -8.85 -4.90
CA SER A 103 4.88 -8.61 -4.85
C SER A 103 4.18 -9.02 -6.16
N LEU A 104 2.99 -9.62 -6.03
CA LEU A 104 2.15 -10.06 -7.16
C LEU A 104 1.82 -8.92 -8.14
N TYR A 105 1.51 -7.72 -7.64
CA TYR A 105 1.13 -6.58 -8.49
C TYR A 105 2.24 -5.50 -8.51
N LYS A 106 2.84 -5.27 -9.67
CA LYS A 106 3.98 -4.34 -9.86
C LYS A 106 3.49 -3.00 -10.43
N ILE A 107 4.00 -1.89 -9.87
CA ILE A 107 3.76 -0.56 -10.43
C ILE A 107 4.81 -0.32 -11.51
N LYS A 108 4.37 -0.08 -12.75
CA LYS A 108 5.23 0.19 -13.90
C LYS A 108 4.90 1.52 -14.52
N VAL A 109 5.92 2.20 -15.04
CA VAL A 109 5.79 3.45 -15.79
C VAL A 109 5.95 3.10 -17.28
N GLN A 110 5.02 3.56 -18.11
CA GLN A 110 5.11 3.51 -19.57
C GLN A 110 5.81 4.77 -20.07
N PRO A 111 7.08 4.69 -20.52
CA PRO A 111 7.83 5.85 -20.98
C PRO A 111 7.21 6.50 -22.23
N GLU A 112 6.58 5.71 -23.10
CA GLU A 112 5.95 6.16 -24.34
C GLU A 112 4.83 7.20 -24.12
N THR A 113 4.08 7.11 -23.02
CA THR A 113 2.97 8.01 -22.71
C THR A 113 3.33 9.06 -21.65
N CYS A 114 4.53 8.99 -21.08
CA CYS A 114 4.94 9.81 -19.94
C CYS A 114 5.42 11.20 -20.40
N THR A 115 4.75 12.25 -19.93
CA THR A 115 5.12 13.65 -20.22
C THR A 115 6.18 14.22 -19.27
N SER A 116 6.75 13.41 -18.37
CA SER A 116 7.74 13.85 -17.37
C SER A 116 7.29 15.04 -16.48
N CYS A 117 5.98 15.18 -16.23
CA CYS A 117 5.41 16.29 -15.47
C CYS A 117 5.77 16.33 -13.97
N GLY A 118 6.27 15.22 -13.38
CA GLY A 118 6.75 15.16 -11.99
C GLY A 118 5.68 15.07 -10.89
N LEU A 119 4.38 15.06 -11.23
CA LEU A 119 3.27 14.99 -10.25
C LEU A 119 3.33 13.73 -9.38
N CYS A 120 3.71 12.60 -9.96
CA CYS A 120 3.87 11.33 -9.26
C CYS A 120 4.97 11.38 -8.18
N ASP A 121 6.07 12.07 -8.44
CA ASP A 121 7.17 12.25 -7.48
C ASP A 121 6.80 13.27 -6.38
N LYS A 122 6.01 14.29 -6.70
CA LYS A 122 5.49 15.24 -5.70
C LYS A 122 4.52 14.58 -4.72
N ALA A 123 3.67 13.68 -5.23
CA ALA A 123 2.68 12.97 -4.44
C ALA A 123 3.26 11.81 -3.61
N CYS A 124 4.36 11.21 -4.07
CA CYS A 124 4.99 10.10 -3.38
C CYS A 124 5.86 10.57 -2.21
N TYR A 125 5.59 10.04 -1.01
CA TYR A 125 6.34 10.38 0.20
C TYR A 125 7.80 9.89 0.16
N ILE A 126 8.13 8.89 -0.66
CA ILE A 126 9.50 8.36 -0.79
C ILE A 126 10.35 9.33 -1.58
N THR A 127 9.90 9.70 -2.77
CA THR A 127 10.61 10.61 -3.68
C THR A 127 10.70 12.02 -3.11
N SER A 128 9.71 12.44 -2.30
CA SER A 128 9.73 13.72 -1.59
C SER A 128 10.79 13.78 -0.48
N LEU A 129 11.24 12.64 0.06
CA LEU A 129 12.17 12.56 1.20
C LEU A 129 13.52 11.93 0.85
N ASN A 130 13.61 11.24 -0.28
CA ASN A 130 14.84 10.66 -0.78
C ASN A 130 14.96 10.93 -2.30
N ALA A 131 15.98 11.72 -2.64
CA ALA A 131 16.27 12.15 -4.00
C ALA A 131 16.82 11.03 -4.91
N GLU A 132 17.20 9.87 -4.38
CA GLU A 132 17.66 8.72 -5.18
C GLU A 132 16.53 8.07 -5.98
N PHE A 133 15.27 8.33 -5.60
CA PHE A 133 14.10 7.73 -6.20
C PHE A 133 13.36 8.70 -7.13
N SER A 134 12.81 8.17 -8.22
CA SER A 134 11.90 8.88 -9.12
C SER A 134 11.09 7.90 -9.97
N PHE A 135 9.86 8.27 -10.32
CA PHE A 135 9.04 7.55 -11.30
C PHE A 135 9.33 8.00 -12.74
N PHE A 136 9.68 9.27 -12.96
CA PHE A 136 9.83 9.82 -14.31
C PHE A 136 11.30 9.92 -14.77
N LYS A 137 12.25 10.06 -13.84
CA LYS A 137 13.68 10.11 -14.19
C LYS A 137 14.23 8.69 -14.34
N MET A 138 14.51 8.27 -15.58
CA MET A 138 15.01 6.91 -15.88
C MET A 138 16.37 6.60 -15.24
N ALA A 139 17.21 7.61 -14.98
CA ALA A 139 18.50 7.44 -14.32
C ALA A 139 18.38 7.10 -12.81
N LYS A 140 17.19 7.26 -12.21
CA LYS A 140 16.95 7.06 -10.78
C LYS A 140 16.25 5.75 -10.50
N ARG A 141 16.33 5.29 -9.25
CA ARG A 141 15.67 4.04 -8.85
C ARG A 141 14.16 4.26 -8.75
N THR A 142 13.37 3.27 -9.13
CA THR A 142 11.91 3.36 -8.96
C THR A 142 11.54 3.23 -7.47
N PRO A 143 10.73 4.15 -6.91
CA PRO A 143 10.26 4.03 -5.53
C PRO A 143 9.31 2.84 -5.35
N ALA A 144 8.74 2.26 -6.41
CA ALA A 144 7.80 1.14 -6.32
C ALA A 144 8.40 -0.12 -5.70
N THR A 145 9.69 -0.37 -5.94
CA THR A 145 10.43 -1.53 -5.42
C THR A 145 11.16 -1.23 -4.11
N ALA A 146 11.14 0.02 -3.65
CA ALA A 146 11.80 0.41 -2.42
C ALA A 146 11.17 -0.27 -1.20
N PHE A 147 11.99 -0.62 -0.22
CA PHE A 147 11.55 -1.33 0.99
C PHE A 147 10.45 -0.58 1.75
N ASN A 148 10.50 0.74 1.76
CA ASN A 148 9.56 1.65 2.41
C ASN A 148 8.30 1.94 1.59
N CYS A 149 8.15 1.40 0.38
CA CYS A 149 6.96 1.62 -0.44
C CYS A 149 5.76 0.86 0.12
N SER A 150 4.76 1.60 0.55
CA SER A 150 3.49 1.09 1.06
C SER A 150 2.52 0.69 -0.04
N LYS A 151 2.86 0.99 -1.30
CA LYS A 151 1.96 0.83 -2.45
C LYS A 151 0.62 1.51 -2.21
N CYS A 152 0.66 2.75 -1.75
CA CYS A 152 -0.53 3.56 -1.51
C CYS A 152 -1.28 3.95 -2.79
N LEU A 153 -0.67 3.76 -3.97
CA LEU A 153 -1.21 4.06 -5.31
C LEU A 153 -1.48 5.53 -5.61
N LYS A 154 -1.12 6.45 -4.72
CA LYS A 154 -1.26 7.90 -4.96
C LYS A 154 -0.53 8.37 -6.22
N CYS A 155 0.55 7.70 -6.61
CA CYS A 155 1.26 7.99 -7.87
C CYS A 155 0.47 7.61 -9.13
N VAL A 156 -0.40 6.59 -9.06
CA VAL A 156 -1.31 6.19 -10.14
C VAL A 156 -2.47 7.20 -10.22
N GLU A 157 -3.03 7.56 -9.07
CA GLU A 157 -4.18 8.48 -8.96
C GLU A 157 -3.88 9.89 -9.51
N VAL A 158 -2.68 10.42 -9.25
CA VAL A 158 -2.30 11.78 -9.71
C VAL A 158 -1.76 11.83 -11.14
N CYS A 159 -1.67 10.69 -11.85
CA CYS A 159 -1.05 10.64 -13.18
C CYS A 159 -2.05 11.05 -14.27
N PRO A 160 -1.90 12.22 -14.92
CA PRO A 160 -2.92 12.72 -15.86
C PRO A 160 -2.97 11.91 -17.16
N THR A 161 -1.85 11.29 -17.57
CA THR A 161 -1.74 10.50 -18.80
C THR A 161 -1.87 9.00 -18.56
N ASN A 162 -2.24 8.56 -17.35
CA ASN A 162 -2.32 7.13 -16.98
C ASN A 162 -1.06 6.32 -17.33
N SER A 163 0.11 6.98 -17.33
CA SER A 163 1.40 6.36 -17.66
C SER A 163 1.93 5.47 -16.54
N ILE A 164 1.40 5.58 -15.32
CA ILE A 164 1.76 4.72 -14.21
C ILE A 164 0.63 3.71 -14.02
N GLN A 165 0.94 2.43 -14.22
CA GLN A 165 -0.05 1.35 -14.20
C GLN A 165 0.36 0.21 -13.27
N ILE A 166 -0.65 -0.52 -12.80
CA ILE A 166 -0.49 -1.71 -11.97
C ILE A 166 -0.56 -2.93 -12.90
N LYS A 167 0.50 -3.72 -12.93
CA LYS A 167 0.55 -5.00 -13.65
C LYS A 167 0.45 -6.15 -12.65
N ILE A 168 -0.57 -6.98 -12.79
CA ILE A 168 -0.76 -8.23 -12.04
C ILE A 168 0.02 -9.35 -12.72
#